data_AF-A0A3N2N6F2-F1
#
_entry.id   AF-A0A3N2N6F2-F1
#
_cell.length_a   1.000
_cell.length_b   1.000
_cell.length_c   1.000
_cell.angle_alpha   90.00
_cell.angle_beta   90.00
_cell.angle_gamma   90.00
#
_symmetry.space_group_name_H-M   'P 1'
#
loop_
_entity.id
_entity.type
_entity.pdbx_description
1 polymer ?
#
loop_
_entity_poly.entity_id
_entity_poly.type
_entity_poly.pdbx_seq_one_letter_code
_entity_poly.pdbx_strand_id
1 'polypeptide(L)'
;MNTTLSNSIDLQSPEYRLEAIPLMLNRHNVVFSKTTAAKLVGGRGKLGKLIERGLVRVEKKASGKQNGKWYCNGGDVIRNMKI
;
A
#
# COMPACT_ATOMS: atom_id res chain seq x y z
N MET A 1 -31.19 36.32 -2.13
CA MET A 1 -31.30 35.08 -1.35
C MET A 1 -30.11 34.22 -1.74
N ASN A 2 -29.08 34.20 -0.90
CA ASN A 2 -27.82 33.50 -1.19
C ASN A 2 -27.86 32.14 -0.52
N THR A 3 -27.93 31.07 -1.31
CA THR A 3 -27.61 29.73 -0.82
C THR A 3 -26.87 28.96 -1.89
N THR A 4 -25.66 29.43 -2.23
CA THR A 4 -24.69 28.59 -2.93
C THR A 4 -24.00 27.75 -1.86
N LEU A 5 -24.53 26.55 -1.60
CA LEU A 5 -23.82 25.52 -0.84
C LEU A 5 -22.66 25.00 -1.70
N SER A 6 -21.59 25.78 -1.81
CA SER A 6 -20.30 25.26 -2.25
C SER A 6 -19.69 24.51 -1.07
N ASN A 7 -19.99 23.22 -0.96
CA ASN A 7 -19.19 22.31 -0.15
C ASN A 7 -17.79 22.21 -0.77
N SER A 8 -16.93 23.20 -0.48
CA SER A 8 -15.52 23.16 -0.85
C SER A 8 -14.84 22.09 -0.01
N ILE A 9 -14.56 20.93 -0.62
CA ILE A 9 -13.81 19.86 0.01
C ILE A 9 -12.39 20.37 0.28
N ASP A 10 -12.00 20.48 1.55
CA ASP A 10 -10.62 20.77 1.92
C ASP A 10 -9.75 19.51 1.77
N LEU A 11 -8.95 19.46 0.71
CA LEU A 11 -8.02 18.38 0.42
C LEU A 11 -6.86 18.28 1.43
N GLN A 12 -6.64 19.30 2.26
CA GLN A 12 -5.61 19.30 3.31
C GLN A 12 -6.11 18.78 4.65
N SER A 13 -7.44 18.60 4.78
CA SER A 13 -8.09 18.02 5.95
C SER A 13 -7.53 16.61 6.21
N PRO A 14 -7.33 16.18 7.48
CA PRO A 14 -6.76 14.88 7.81
C PRO A 14 -7.41 13.69 7.09
N GLU A 15 -8.70 13.78 6.80
CA GLU A 15 -9.53 12.78 6.14
C GLU A 15 -9.13 12.55 4.66
N TYR A 16 -8.51 13.54 4.01
CA TYR A 16 -8.21 13.52 2.58
C TYR A 16 -6.70 13.49 2.27
N ARG A 17 -5.85 13.25 3.27
CA ARG A 17 -4.38 13.13 3.09
C ARG A 17 -3.96 11.78 2.49
N LEU A 18 -4.55 11.39 1.37
CA LEU A 18 -4.34 10.09 0.72
C LEU A 18 -2.86 9.85 0.36
N GLU A 19 -2.18 10.89 -0.11
CA GLU A 19 -0.75 10.84 -0.46
C GLU A 19 0.17 10.58 0.76
N ALA A 20 -0.28 10.96 1.96
CA ALA A 20 0.48 10.74 3.19
C ALA A 20 0.41 9.28 3.65
N ILE A 21 -0.63 8.52 3.26
CA ILE A 21 -0.83 7.13 3.69
C ILE A 21 0.37 6.23 3.34
N PRO A 22 0.81 6.11 2.07
CA PRO A 22 1.94 5.25 1.74
C PRO A 22 3.25 5.73 2.36
N LEU A 23 3.41 7.04 2.60
CA LEU A 23 4.57 7.59 3.30
C LEU A 23 4.59 7.16 4.77
N MET A 24 3.47 7.25 5.48
CA MET A 24 3.37 6.85 6.89
C MET A 24 3.53 5.34 7.07
N LEU A 25 2.94 4.53 6.20
CA LEU A 25 3.15 3.08 6.20
C LEU A 25 4.64 2.73 6.07
N ASN A 26 5.37 3.43 5.20
CA ASN A 26 6.81 3.25 5.06
C ASN A 26 7.58 3.70 6.30
N ARG A 27 7.27 4.87 6.85
CA ARG A 27 7.93 5.41 8.04
C ARG A 27 7.82 4.47 9.25
N HIS A 28 6.68 3.79 9.39
CA HIS A 28 6.41 2.87 10.50
C HIS A 28 6.71 1.40 10.17
N ASN A 29 7.38 1.11 9.05
CA ASN A 29 7.70 -0.25 8.60
C ASN A 29 6.49 -1.19 8.58
N VAL A 30 5.32 -0.66 8.20
CA VAL A 30 4.10 -1.46 8.06
C VAL A 30 4.26 -2.38 6.86
N VAL A 31 3.89 -3.64 7.04
CA VAL A 31 4.00 -4.67 6.00
C VAL A 31 2.71 -5.45 5.86
N PHE A 32 2.48 -5.96 4.66
CA PHE A 32 1.38 -6.89 4.36
C PHE A 32 1.91 -8.30 4.12
N SER A 33 1.09 -9.30 4.45
CA SER A 33 1.37 -10.67 4.01
C SER A 33 1.33 -10.75 2.47
N LYS A 34 2.05 -11.71 1.87
CA LYS A 34 1.96 -12.00 0.42
C LYS A 34 0.51 -12.12 -0.08
N THR A 35 -0.37 -12.77 0.70
CA THR A 35 -1.77 -12.96 0.33
C THR A 35 -2.53 -11.64 0.33
N THR A 36 -2.36 -10.81 1.36
CA THR A 36 -2.99 -9.49 1.45
C THR A 36 -2.50 -8.57 0.34
N ALA A 37 -1.17 -8.49 0.15
CA ALA A 37 -0.57 -7.67 -0.90
C ALA A 37 -1.08 -8.08 -2.28
N ALA A 38 -1.16 -9.39 -2.57
CA ALA A 38 -1.67 -9.88 -3.84
C ALA A 38 -3.12 -9.47 -4.07
N LYS A 39 -3.99 -9.52 -3.05
CA LYS A 39 -5.38 -9.07 -3.18
C LYS A 39 -5.46 -7.58 -3.52
N LEU A 40 -4.67 -6.74 -2.84
CA LEU A 40 -4.68 -5.28 -3.02
C LEU A 40 -4.16 -4.84 -4.39
N VAL A 41 -3.06 -5.43 -4.87
CA VAL A 41 -2.47 -4.99 -6.16
C VAL A 41 -3.19 -5.57 -7.39
N GLY A 42 -4.13 -6.52 -7.19
CA GLY A 42 -4.91 -7.13 -8.26
C GLY A 42 -4.46 -8.53 -8.71
N GLY A 43 -3.74 -9.26 -7.86
CA GLY A 43 -3.44 -10.69 -8.01
C GLY A 43 -1.98 -11.06 -7.78
N ARG A 44 -1.71 -12.37 -7.65
CA ARG A 44 -0.34 -12.89 -7.43
C ARG A 44 0.59 -12.62 -8.61
N GLY A 45 0.10 -12.76 -9.84
CA GLY A 45 0.89 -12.50 -11.05
C GLY A 45 1.34 -11.04 -11.15
N LYS A 46 0.44 -10.09 -10.86
CA LYS A 46 0.78 -8.66 -10.84
C LYS A 46 1.75 -8.35 -9.69
N LEU A 47 1.53 -8.90 -8.50
CA LEU A 47 2.46 -8.75 -7.38
C LEU A 47 3.87 -9.23 -7.73
N GLY A 48 4.00 -10.39 -8.39
CA GLY A 48 5.29 -10.92 -8.84
C GLY A 48 6.02 -9.94 -9.75
N LYS A 49 5.35 -9.43 -10.80
CA LYS A 49 5.92 -8.43 -11.71
C LYS A 49 6.34 -7.14 -11.01
N LEU A 50 5.59 -6.69 -10.00
CA LEU A 50 5.94 -5.48 -9.23
C LEU A 50 7.19 -5.71 -8.37
N ILE A 51 7.31 -6.89 -7.75
CA ILE A 51 8.49 -7.27 -6.98
C ILE A 51 9.72 -7.38 -7.90
N GLU A 52 9.60 -8.07 -9.03
CA GLU A 52 10.68 -8.21 -10.02
C GLU A 52 11.18 -6.87 -10.55
N ARG A 53 10.28 -5.89 -10.71
CA ARG A 53 10.61 -4.52 -11.11
C ARG A 53 11.13 -3.63 -9.98
N GLY A 54 11.21 -4.14 -8.75
CA GLY A 54 11.62 -3.35 -7.58
C GLY A 54 10.59 -2.32 -7.10
N LEU A 55 9.35 -2.38 -7.59
CA LEU A 55 8.27 -1.46 -7.23
C LEU A 55 7.58 -1.84 -5.92
N VAL A 56 7.73 -3.10 -5.48
CA VAL A 56 7.28 -3.57 -4.17
C VAL A 56 8.44 -4.27 -3.47
N ARG A 57 8.94 -3.68 -2.39
CA ARG A 57 9.97 -4.31 -1.55
C ARG A 57 9.37 -5.46 -0.76
N VAL A 58 10.16 -6.53 -0.61
CA VAL A 58 9.78 -7.73 0.13
C VAL A 58 10.87 -8.11 1.12
N GLU A 59 10.44 -8.42 2.33
CA GLU A 59 11.28 -8.99 3.37
C GLU A 59 10.88 -10.44 3.61
N LYS A 60 11.86 -11.33 3.54
CA LYS A 60 11.70 -12.72 3.98
C LYS A 60 12.09 -12.76 5.45
N LYS A 61 11.11 -12.92 6.35
CA LYS A 61 11.44 -13.20 7.75
C LYS A 61 12.01 -14.61 7.81
N ALA A 62 13.34 -14.69 7.94
CA ALA A 62 14.08 -15.91 8.09
C ALA A 62 13.70 -16.60 9.41
N SER A 63 12.64 -17.41 9.39
CA SER A 63 12.73 -18.68 10.11
C SER A 63 13.57 -19.55 9.19
N GLY A 64 14.59 -20.26 9.68
CA GLY A 64 15.48 -21.15 8.89
C GLY A 64 14.77 -22.34 8.22
N LYS A 65 13.49 -22.18 7.88
CA LYS A 65 12.60 -23.12 7.22
C LYS A 65 12.33 -22.61 5.80
N GLN A 66 12.25 -23.52 4.82
CA GLN A 66 11.96 -23.20 3.42
C GLN A 66 10.66 -22.38 3.23
N ASN A 67 9.71 -22.48 4.17
CA ASN A 67 8.44 -21.73 4.22
C ASN A 67 8.48 -20.42 5.03
N GLY A 68 9.63 -19.75 5.14
CA GLY A 68 9.71 -18.44 5.79
C GLY A 68 8.63 -17.48 5.26
N LYS A 69 7.91 -16.79 6.15
CA LYS A 69 6.81 -15.88 5.76
C LYS A 69 7.38 -14.67 5.00
N TRP A 70 6.80 -14.38 3.84
CA TRP A 70 7.14 -13.22 3.02
C TRP A 70 6.21 -12.07 3.36
N TYR A 71 6.80 -10.91 3.57
CA TYR A 71 6.10 -9.67 3.86
C TYR A 71 6.43 -8.64 2.79
N CYS A 72 5.42 -7.96 2.27
CA CYS A 72 5.54 -6.90 1.29
C CYS A 72 5.45 -5.56 2.01
N ASN A 73 6.29 -4.59 1.63
CA ASN A 73 6.24 -3.25 2.19
C ASN A 73 4.86 -2.60 1.93
N GLY A 74 4.27 -2.03 2.98
CA GLY A 74 2.90 -1.54 2.96
C GLY A 74 2.69 -0.34 2.06
N GLY A 75 3.58 0.66 2.12
CA GLY A 75 3.44 1.87 1.31
C GLY A 75 3.61 1.58 -0.18
N ASP A 76 4.53 0.68 -0.54
CA ASP A 76 4.73 0.26 -1.93
C ASP A 76 3.49 -0.47 -2.48
N VAL A 77 2.85 -1.32 -1.67
CA VAL A 77 1.61 -2.01 -2.04
C VAL A 77 0.47 -1.02 -2.27
N ILE A 78 0.26 -0.05 -1.37
CA ILE A 78 -0.82 0.94 -1.50
C ILE A 78 -0.62 1.80 -2.76
N ARG A 79 0.62 2.22 -3.07
CA ARG A 79 0.91 2.97 -4.31
C ARG A 79 0.57 2.20 -5.59
N ASN A 80 0.57 0.87 -5.54
CA ASN A 80 0.30 0.00 -6.69
C ASN A 80 -1.06 -0.71 -6.59
N MET A 81 -1.94 -0.25 -5.68
CA MET A 81 -3.25 -0.82 -5.45
C MET A 81 -4.09 -0.76 -6.73
N LYS A 82 -4.86 -1.81 -6.99
CA LYS A 82 -5.85 -1.81 -8.06
C LYS A 82 -7.16 -1.26 -7.50
N ILE A 83 -7.59 -0.11 -8.02
CA ILE A 83 -8.93 0.47 -7.81
C ILE A 83 -9.87 -0.14 -8.83
#